data_AF-A0A7X1NSG6-F1
#
_entry.id   AF-A0A7X1NSG6-F1
#
_cell.length_a   1.000
_cell.length_b   1.000
_cell.length_c   1.000
_cell.angle_alpha   90.00
_cell.angle_beta   90.00
_cell.angle_gamma   90.00
#
_symmetry.space_group_name_H-M   'P 1'
#
loop_
_entity.id
_entity.type
_entity.pdbx_description
1 polymer ?
#
loop_
_entity_poly.entity_id
_entity_poly.type
_entity_poly.pdbx_seq_one_letter_code
_entity_poly.pdbx_strand_id
1 'polypeptide(L)'
;MAVTAKAFQLWRSRIAPQDTVSDVCRVAGIKRSTLAQQLVRGKVSVPTIVSIARGYGLPPVESLAVFEGFADVPAGVRTPTDAELVSQVSHIDILRLLVARSEDQECAGSDLQLNLAPFPHRNSVRAWIEAIDPGDLRQQLAARTGVARQNLSAQLTAGRLAPEIAVEAARIAGVSLASGLVVTGLLTPDEGGWPLDGRARALCAMPDLDLVFLARDRLDVLGKQIRRAELDDGKDRAMWENLG
;
A
#
# COMPACT_ATOMS: atom_id res chain seq x y z
N MET A 1 -5.08 -1.77 12.27
CA MET A 1 -5.49 -2.60 13.41
C MET A 1 -4.23 -2.95 14.22
N ALA A 2 -4.33 -3.80 15.23
CA ALA A 2 -3.25 -4.05 16.18
C ALA A 2 -3.36 -5.46 16.77
N VAL A 3 -2.20 -6.07 17.03
CA VAL A 3 -2.10 -7.37 17.70
C VAL A 3 -2.24 -7.19 19.21
N THR A 4 -2.63 -8.24 19.92
CA THR A 4 -2.73 -8.16 21.38
C THR A 4 -1.35 -7.93 21.99
N ALA A 5 -1.28 -7.12 23.04
CA ALA A 5 -0.02 -6.87 23.75
C ALA A 5 0.58 -8.18 24.30
N LYS A 6 -0.25 -9.15 24.69
CA LYS A 6 0.20 -10.47 25.15
C LYS A 6 0.91 -11.25 24.04
N ALA A 7 0.30 -11.36 22.86
CA ALA A 7 0.93 -12.03 21.72
C ALA A 7 2.23 -11.33 21.31
N PHE A 8 2.22 -9.99 21.28
CA PHE A 8 3.42 -9.20 21.01
C PHE A 8 4.54 -9.46 22.02
N GLN A 9 4.24 -9.49 23.33
CA GLN A 9 5.26 -9.73 24.35
C GLN A 9 5.86 -11.13 24.24
N LEU A 10 5.04 -12.14 23.92
CA LEU A 10 5.52 -13.51 23.68
C LEU A 10 6.42 -13.60 22.45
N TRP A 11 6.07 -12.91 21.36
CA TRP A 11 6.91 -12.84 20.17
C TRP A 11 8.23 -12.10 20.47
N ARG A 12 8.15 -10.93 21.12
CA ARG A 12 9.31 -10.12 21.53
C ARG A 12 10.30 -10.91 22.38
N SER A 13 9.83 -11.68 23.37
CA SER A 13 10.70 -12.45 24.26
C SER A 13 11.44 -13.59 23.55
N ARG A 14 10.95 -14.04 22.40
CA ARG A 14 11.64 -15.05 21.58
C ARG A 14 12.73 -14.44 20.71
N ILE A 15 12.44 -13.30 20.08
CA ILE A 15 13.39 -12.66 19.15
C ILE A 15 14.47 -11.85 19.85
N ALA A 16 14.18 -11.34 21.05
CA ALA A 16 15.07 -10.47 21.81
C ALA A 16 14.97 -10.78 23.32
N PRO A 17 15.39 -11.98 23.75
CA PRO A 17 15.21 -12.45 25.13
C PRO A 17 16.00 -11.63 26.16
N GLN A 18 17.13 -11.05 25.76
CA GLN A 18 18.02 -10.28 26.64
C GLN A 18 17.75 -8.77 26.59
N ASP A 19 16.92 -8.31 25.66
CA ASP A 19 16.73 -6.89 25.42
C ASP A 19 15.58 -6.32 26.25
N THR A 20 15.85 -5.17 26.83
CA THR A 20 14.81 -4.40 27.50
C THR A 20 13.85 -3.79 26.48
N VAL A 21 12.69 -3.32 26.93
CA VAL A 21 11.77 -2.56 26.07
C VAL A 21 12.44 -1.31 25.48
N SER A 22 13.40 -0.72 26.22
CA SER A 22 14.19 0.43 25.76
C SER A 22 15.12 0.07 24.62
N ASP A 23 15.78 -1.10 24.68
CA ASP A 23 16.66 -1.60 23.62
C ASP A 23 15.88 -1.91 22.36
N VAL A 24 14.75 -2.63 22.48
CA VAL A 24 13.85 -2.91 21.36
C VAL A 24 13.40 -1.62 20.67
N CYS A 25 13.02 -0.58 21.42
CA CYS A 25 12.64 0.71 20.84
C CYS A 25 13.79 1.39 20.10
N ARG A 26 15.00 1.35 20.67
CA ARG A 26 16.20 1.94 20.06
C ARG A 26 16.56 1.24 18.75
N VAL A 27 16.58 -0.09 18.75
CA VAL A 27 16.88 -0.92 17.58
C VAL A 27 15.83 -0.71 16.48
N ALA A 28 14.56 -0.58 16.83
CA ALA A 28 13.45 -0.39 15.89
C ALA A 28 13.25 1.06 15.42
N GLY A 29 14.00 2.04 15.98
CA GLY A 29 13.78 3.46 15.70
C GLY A 29 12.43 4.01 16.19
N ILE A 30 11.84 3.40 17.22
CA ILE A 30 10.51 3.75 17.75
C ILE A 30 10.66 4.58 19.03
N LYS A 31 9.83 5.61 19.19
CA LYS A 31 9.76 6.35 20.47
C LYS A 31 9.25 5.43 21.58
N ARG A 32 9.98 5.37 22.70
CA ARG A 32 9.60 4.56 23.88
C ARG A 32 8.18 4.82 24.37
N SER A 33 7.75 6.09 24.35
CA SER A 33 6.39 6.49 24.74
C SER A 33 5.31 5.87 23.82
N THR A 34 5.59 5.72 22.53
CA THR A 34 4.67 5.11 21.57
C THR A 34 4.44 3.63 21.90
N LEU A 35 5.51 2.86 22.10
CA LEU A 35 5.36 1.43 22.44
C LEU A 35 4.74 1.26 23.83
N ALA A 36 5.14 2.05 24.82
CA ALA A 36 4.54 2.00 26.15
C ALA A 36 3.02 2.27 26.12
N GLN A 37 2.59 3.29 25.39
CA GLN A 37 1.15 3.61 25.23
C GLN A 37 0.39 2.49 24.53
N GLN A 38 0.98 1.86 23.51
CA GLN A 38 0.41 0.70 22.83
C GLN A 38 0.23 -0.49 23.78
N LEU A 39 1.24 -0.80 24.59
CA LEU A 39 1.18 -1.86 25.59
C LEU A 39 0.12 -1.60 26.67
N VAL A 40 0.03 -0.38 27.18
CA VAL A 40 -1.00 0.03 28.16
C VAL A 40 -2.40 -0.12 27.57
N ARG A 41 -2.60 0.22 26.29
CA ARG A 41 -3.86 0.02 25.57
C ARG A 41 -4.15 -1.46 25.22
N GLY A 42 -3.25 -2.36 25.59
CA GLY A 42 -3.38 -3.80 25.34
C GLY A 42 -3.21 -4.20 23.87
N LYS A 43 -2.77 -3.29 23.00
CA LYS A 43 -2.73 -3.47 21.54
C LYS A 43 -1.52 -2.81 20.91
N VAL A 44 -0.76 -3.57 20.13
CA VAL A 44 0.45 -3.11 19.42
C VAL A 44 0.19 -3.04 17.93
N SER A 45 0.46 -1.90 17.31
CA SER A 45 0.16 -1.70 15.89
C SER A 45 1.09 -2.52 15.00
N VAL A 46 0.56 -3.06 13.90
CA VAL A 46 1.34 -3.84 12.91
C VAL A 46 2.60 -3.10 12.40
N PRO A 47 2.58 -1.78 12.09
CA PRO A 47 3.80 -1.04 11.74
C PRO A 47 4.92 -1.09 12.80
N THR A 48 4.57 -1.18 14.09
CA THR A 48 5.52 -1.34 15.19
C THR A 48 6.22 -2.69 15.10
N ILE A 49 5.47 -3.75 14.83
CA ILE A 49 5.99 -5.11 14.69
C ILE A 49 6.97 -5.17 13.51
N VAL A 50 6.58 -4.62 12.35
CA VAL A 50 7.41 -4.57 11.15
C VAL A 50 8.70 -3.78 11.39
N SER A 51 8.61 -2.63 12.07
CA SER A 51 9.80 -1.82 12.40
C SER A 51 10.75 -2.56 13.35
N ILE A 52 10.21 -3.29 14.33
CA ILE A 52 11.01 -4.14 15.23
C ILE A 52 11.64 -5.30 14.44
N ALA A 53 10.87 -6.01 13.60
CA ALA A 53 11.39 -7.10 12.78
C ALA A 53 12.59 -6.63 11.94
N ARG A 54 12.45 -5.51 11.22
CA ARG A 54 13.54 -4.89 10.46
C ARG A 54 14.75 -4.55 11.32
N GLY A 55 14.53 -3.94 12.49
CA GLY A 55 15.61 -3.59 13.41
C GLY A 55 16.44 -4.79 13.88
N TYR A 56 15.81 -5.95 14.01
CA TYR A 56 16.48 -7.21 14.36
C TYR A 56 16.91 -8.05 13.14
N GLY A 57 16.79 -7.51 11.92
CA GLY A 57 17.15 -8.23 10.68
C GLY A 57 16.24 -9.43 10.37
N LEU A 58 15.03 -9.45 10.92
CA LEU A 58 14.05 -10.51 10.70
C LEU A 58 13.18 -10.20 9.47
N PRO A 59 12.83 -11.20 8.64
CA PRO A 59 11.89 -11.01 7.54
C PRO A 59 10.53 -10.53 8.07
N PRO A 60 10.03 -9.35 7.65
CA PRO A 60 8.78 -8.82 8.17
C PRO A 60 7.57 -9.71 7.89
N VAL A 61 7.51 -10.33 6.71
CA VAL A 61 6.42 -11.25 6.33
C VAL A 61 6.35 -12.45 7.28
N GLU A 62 7.49 -13.11 7.55
CA GLU A 62 7.54 -14.24 8.49
C GLU A 62 7.22 -13.80 9.92
N SER A 63 7.68 -12.61 10.31
CA SER A 63 7.40 -12.04 11.62
C SER A 63 5.91 -11.77 11.83
N LEU A 64 5.20 -11.33 10.79
CA LEU A 64 3.75 -11.13 10.84
C LEU A 64 2.98 -12.45 10.98
N ALA A 65 3.47 -13.54 10.40
CA ALA A 65 2.80 -14.84 10.40
C ALA A 65 2.57 -15.45 11.80
N VAL A 66 3.30 -14.97 12.81
CA VAL A 66 3.10 -15.38 14.21
C VAL A 66 1.75 -14.88 14.76
N PHE A 67 1.18 -13.85 14.15
CA PHE A 67 -0.04 -13.21 14.62
C PHE A 67 -1.27 -13.66 13.82
N GLU A 68 -2.37 -13.85 14.55
CA GLU A 68 -3.66 -14.21 13.97
C GLU A 68 -4.09 -13.19 12.90
N GLY A 69 -4.61 -13.69 11.79
CA GLY A 69 -4.98 -12.88 10.61
C GLY A 69 -3.86 -12.71 9.58
N PHE A 70 -2.61 -13.04 9.93
CA PHE A 70 -1.46 -12.96 9.02
C PHE A 70 -0.72 -14.28 8.82
N ALA A 71 -1.18 -15.37 9.46
CA ALA A 71 -0.50 -16.67 9.46
C ALA A 71 -0.28 -17.27 8.07
N ASP A 72 -1.17 -16.99 7.13
CA ASP A 72 -1.11 -17.46 5.74
C ASP A 72 -0.36 -16.51 4.80
N VAL A 73 0.04 -15.32 5.27
CA VAL A 73 0.71 -14.32 4.41
C VAL A 73 2.00 -14.85 3.79
N PRO A 74 2.92 -15.53 4.51
CA PRO A 74 4.12 -16.08 3.87
C PRO A 74 3.82 -17.04 2.74
N ALA A 75 2.85 -17.95 2.94
CA ALA A 75 2.43 -18.91 1.91
C ALA A 75 1.68 -18.24 0.75
N GLY A 76 1.10 -17.07 0.99
CA GLY A 76 0.39 -16.26 0.00
C GLY A 76 1.25 -15.21 -0.71
N VAL A 77 2.55 -15.11 -0.42
CA VAL A 77 3.47 -14.25 -1.17
C VAL A 77 3.65 -14.81 -2.57
N ARG A 78 3.24 -14.02 -3.56
CA ARG A 78 3.36 -14.33 -4.99
C ARG A 78 3.84 -13.11 -5.75
N THR A 79 4.35 -13.32 -6.95
CA THR A 79 4.63 -12.24 -7.88
C THR A 79 3.33 -11.47 -8.15
N PRO A 80 3.33 -10.11 -8.08
CA PRO A 80 2.17 -9.31 -8.41
C PRO A 80 1.78 -9.48 -9.88
N THR A 81 0.49 -9.33 -10.16
CA THR A 81 -0.03 -9.27 -11.52
C THR A 81 0.39 -7.98 -12.23
N ASP A 82 0.33 -7.97 -13.57
CA ASP A 82 0.62 -6.75 -14.35
C ASP A 82 -0.34 -5.61 -13.99
N ALA A 83 -1.61 -5.91 -13.71
CA ALA A 83 -2.58 -4.92 -13.24
C ALA A 83 -2.14 -4.27 -11.91
N GLU A 84 -1.65 -5.06 -10.96
CA GLU A 84 -1.10 -4.55 -9.71
C GLU A 84 0.14 -3.67 -9.94
N LEU A 85 1.05 -4.11 -10.81
CA LEU A 85 2.27 -3.37 -11.14
C LEU A 85 1.96 -2.02 -11.80
N VAL A 86 1.13 -2.03 -12.84
CA VAL A 86 0.69 -0.82 -13.58
C VAL A 86 -0.12 0.13 -12.69
N SER A 87 -0.85 -0.39 -11.70
CA SER A 87 -1.58 0.45 -10.73
C SER A 87 -0.66 1.36 -9.90
N GLN A 88 0.63 1.03 -9.82
CA GLN A 88 1.65 1.77 -9.07
C GLN A 88 2.57 2.62 -9.97
N VAL A 89 2.14 2.89 -11.20
CA VAL A 89 2.83 3.80 -12.13
C VAL A 89 2.17 5.17 -12.10
N SER A 90 2.98 6.23 -12.07
CA SER A 90 2.50 7.61 -12.11
C SER A 90 1.89 7.95 -13.48
N HIS A 91 0.86 8.79 -13.49
CA HIS A 91 0.30 9.37 -14.72
C HIS A 91 1.37 10.08 -15.56
N ILE A 92 2.38 10.70 -14.92
CA ILE A 92 3.49 11.36 -15.63
C ILE A 92 4.32 10.33 -16.42
N ASP A 93 4.63 9.19 -15.81
CA ASP A 93 5.44 8.15 -16.46
C ASP A 93 4.67 7.46 -17.59
N ILE A 94 3.36 7.27 -17.41
CA ILE A 94 2.45 6.80 -18.47
C ILE A 94 2.47 7.76 -19.66
N LEU A 95 2.34 9.06 -19.43
CA LEU A 95 2.36 10.08 -20.50
C LEU A 95 3.71 10.18 -21.19
N ARG A 96 4.82 10.04 -20.45
CA ARG A 96 6.18 10.01 -21.03
C ARG A 96 6.33 8.87 -22.03
N LEU A 97 5.94 7.65 -21.64
CA LEU A 97 5.97 6.49 -22.54
C LEU A 97 5.06 6.69 -23.75
N LEU A 98 3.85 7.23 -23.54
CA LEU A 98 2.91 7.50 -24.64
C LEU A 98 3.49 8.45 -25.69
N VAL A 99 4.12 9.56 -25.24
CA VAL A 99 4.77 10.52 -26.14
C VAL A 99 5.94 9.86 -26.86
N ALA A 100 6.82 9.15 -26.13
CA ALA A 100 7.98 8.51 -26.71
C ALA A 100 7.61 7.48 -27.79
N ARG A 101 6.54 6.69 -27.58
CA ARG A 101 6.02 5.79 -28.62
C ARG A 101 5.42 6.52 -29.81
N SER A 102 4.76 7.66 -29.60
CA SER A 102 4.18 8.45 -30.70
C SER A 102 5.22 9.12 -31.59
N GLU A 103 6.43 9.35 -31.06
CA GLU A 103 7.57 9.91 -31.79
C GLU A 103 8.44 8.82 -32.46
N ASP A 104 7.96 7.56 -32.50
CA ASP A 104 8.71 6.36 -32.93
C ASP A 104 10.07 6.18 -32.20
N GLN A 105 10.26 6.83 -31.05
CA GLN A 105 11.44 6.64 -30.21
C GLN A 105 11.39 5.30 -29.49
N GLU A 106 10.18 4.75 -29.29
CA GLU A 106 9.93 3.55 -28.51
C GLU A 106 8.82 2.71 -29.14
N CYS A 107 8.88 1.39 -28.93
CA CYS A 107 7.84 0.46 -29.35
C CYS A 107 7.43 -0.44 -28.18
N ALA A 108 6.21 -1.01 -28.23
CA ALA A 108 5.77 -1.99 -27.26
C ALA A 108 6.75 -3.18 -27.20
N GLY A 109 7.13 -3.58 -25.97
CA GLY A 109 8.09 -4.66 -25.74
C GLY A 109 9.57 -4.29 -25.90
N SER A 110 9.90 -3.01 -26.16
CA SER A 110 11.30 -2.55 -26.09
C SER A 110 11.81 -2.54 -24.65
N ASP A 111 13.08 -2.92 -24.48
CA ASP A 111 13.75 -3.05 -23.17
C ASP A 111 14.11 -1.65 -22.64
N LEU A 112 13.10 -0.95 -22.14
CA LEU A 112 13.24 0.44 -21.74
C LEU A 112 13.57 0.57 -20.26
N GLN A 113 14.69 1.21 -19.94
CA GLN A 113 15.01 1.59 -18.56
C GLN A 113 14.23 2.84 -18.16
N LEU A 114 12.95 2.66 -17.85
CA LEU A 114 12.12 3.71 -17.27
C LEU A 114 12.53 3.96 -15.82
N ASN A 115 13.05 5.16 -15.54
CA ASN A 115 13.21 5.64 -14.17
C ASN A 115 11.86 6.10 -13.62
N LEU A 116 11.04 5.13 -13.22
CA LEU A 116 9.68 5.36 -12.73
C LEU A 116 9.69 6.08 -11.38
N ALA A 117 8.70 6.94 -11.17
CA ALA A 117 8.49 7.60 -9.89
C ALA A 117 8.39 6.57 -8.73
N PRO A 118 8.84 6.95 -7.51
CA PRO A 118 8.76 6.08 -6.36
C PRO A 118 7.30 5.79 -5.97
N PHE A 119 7.09 4.61 -5.40
CA PHE A 119 5.82 4.19 -4.82
C PHE A 119 6.08 3.60 -3.43
N PRO A 120 5.10 3.62 -2.51
CA PRO A 120 3.73 4.11 -2.69
C PRO A 120 3.61 5.64 -2.72
N HIS A 121 2.55 6.13 -3.34
CA HIS A 121 2.12 7.53 -3.35
C HIS A 121 0.68 7.67 -2.83
N ARG A 122 0.17 8.89 -2.63
CA ARG A 122 -1.16 9.15 -2.03
C ARG A 122 -2.34 8.36 -2.65
N ASN A 123 -2.24 8.00 -3.93
CA ASN A 123 -3.27 7.29 -4.67
C ASN A 123 -3.02 5.76 -4.76
N SER A 124 -1.92 5.24 -4.22
CA SER A 124 -1.45 3.86 -4.45
C SER A 124 -2.46 2.82 -4.00
N VAL A 125 -3.01 3.01 -2.79
CA VAL A 125 -4.00 2.11 -2.21
C VAL A 125 -5.28 2.07 -3.06
N ARG A 126 -5.79 3.25 -3.46
CA ARG A 126 -7.01 3.31 -4.27
C ARG A 126 -6.79 2.67 -5.64
N ALA A 127 -5.70 3.02 -6.31
CA ALA A 127 -5.37 2.50 -7.64
C ALA A 127 -5.18 0.98 -7.61
N TRP A 128 -4.55 0.45 -6.56
CA TRP A 128 -4.41 -1.00 -6.37
C TRP A 128 -5.77 -1.67 -6.16
N ILE A 129 -6.61 -1.17 -5.25
CA ILE A 129 -7.96 -1.72 -5.01
C ILE A 129 -8.79 -1.75 -6.29
N GLU A 130 -8.73 -0.70 -7.11
CA GLU A 130 -9.43 -0.66 -8.40
C GLU A 130 -8.86 -1.65 -9.41
N ALA A 131 -7.54 -1.87 -9.41
CA ALA A 131 -6.87 -2.80 -10.32
C ALA A 131 -7.11 -4.27 -9.98
N ILE A 132 -7.36 -4.59 -8.70
CA ILE A 132 -7.59 -5.97 -8.24
C ILE A 132 -9.08 -6.29 -8.04
N ASP A 133 -9.99 -5.35 -8.31
CA ASP A 133 -11.43 -5.54 -8.07
C ASP A 133 -12.03 -6.53 -9.10
N PRO A 134 -12.54 -7.71 -8.70
CA PRO A 134 -13.22 -8.62 -9.62
C PRO A 134 -14.64 -8.14 -9.98
N GLY A 135 -15.08 -6.98 -9.45
CA GLY A 135 -16.36 -6.32 -9.76
C GLY A 135 -17.19 -5.98 -8.51
N ASP A 136 -16.95 -6.68 -7.39
CA ASP A 136 -17.67 -6.55 -6.13
C ASP A 136 -16.76 -6.56 -4.88
N LEU A 137 -15.46 -6.29 -5.03
CA LEU A 137 -14.45 -6.37 -3.95
C LEU A 137 -14.87 -5.61 -2.71
N ARG A 138 -15.35 -4.36 -2.89
CA ARG A 138 -15.75 -3.49 -1.78
C ARG A 138 -16.95 -4.05 -1.01
N GLN A 139 -17.86 -4.75 -1.68
CA GLN A 139 -19.00 -5.40 -1.05
C GLN A 139 -18.56 -6.63 -0.26
N GLN A 140 -17.73 -7.48 -0.87
CA GLN A 140 -17.19 -8.67 -0.20
C GLN A 140 -16.31 -8.31 1.01
N LEU A 141 -15.46 -7.28 0.88
CA LEU A 141 -14.64 -6.76 1.97
C LEU A 141 -15.49 -6.32 3.16
N ALA A 142 -16.55 -5.55 2.92
CA ALA A 142 -17.45 -5.09 3.97
C ALA A 142 -18.14 -6.28 4.68
N ALA A 143 -18.55 -7.29 3.91
CA ALA A 143 -19.17 -8.50 4.45
C ALA A 143 -18.21 -9.35 5.30
N ARG A 144 -16.96 -9.53 4.86
CA ARG A 144 -15.97 -10.37 5.55
C ARG A 144 -15.29 -9.70 6.73
N THR A 145 -15.02 -8.41 6.65
CA THR A 145 -14.28 -7.67 7.69
C THR A 145 -15.20 -7.00 8.71
N GLY A 146 -16.50 -6.90 8.42
CA GLY A 146 -17.46 -6.12 9.22
C GLY A 146 -17.23 -4.60 9.14
N VAL A 147 -16.27 -4.13 8.34
CA VAL A 147 -16.00 -2.70 8.17
C VAL A 147 -17.08 -2.08 7.29
N ALA A 148 -17.76 -1.08 7.81
CA ALA A 148 -18.76 -0.35 7.04
C ALA A 148 -18.15 0.26 5.76
N ARG A 149 -18.89 0.18 4.65
CA ARG A 149 -18.46 0.71 3.33
C ARG A 149 -18.02 2.17 3.39
N GLN A 150 -18.67 2.99 4.22
CA GLN A 150 -18.31 4.40 4.42
C GLN A 150 -16.90 4.56 5.02
N ASN A 151 -16.54 3.71 5.99
CA ASN A 151 -15.21 3.72 6.61
C ASN A 151 -14.15 3.23 5.60
N LEU A 152 -14.45 2.20 4.81
CA LEU A 152 -13.57 1.77 3.72
C LEU A 152 -13.34 2.93 2.71
N SER A 153 -14.41 3.59 2.26
CA SER A 153 -14.30 4.75 1.37
C SER A 153 -13.49 5.90 1.97
N ALA A 154 -13.62 6.17 3.28
CA ALA A 154 -12.84 7.17 3.99
C ALA A 154 -11.35 6.80 4.03
N GLN A 155 -11.02 5.53 4.30
CA GLN A 155 -9.65 5.01 4.27
C GLN A 155 -9.02 5.17 2.89
N LEU A 156 -9.71 4.73 1.83
CA LEU A 156 -9.25 4.86 0.44
C LEU A 156 -9.06 6.32 0.04
N THR A 157 -9.91 7.23 0.55
CA THR A 157 -9.76 8.68 0.32
C THR A 157 -8.57 9.28 1.05
N ALA A 158 -8.26 8.77 2.23
CA ALA A 158 -7.07 9.15 2.97
C ALA A 158 -5.78 8.47 2.47
N GLY A 159 -5.83 7.67 1.40
CA GLY A 159 -4.68 6.93 0.88
C GLY A 159 -4.14 5.88 1.85
N ARG A 160 -5.00 5.36 2.73
CA ARG A 160 -4.62 4.40 3.78
C ARG A 160 -5.50 3.16 3.70
N LEU A 161 -4.98 2.04 4.17
CA LEU A 161 -5.76 0.82 4.37
C LEU A 161 -5.18 0.09 5.59
N ALA A 162 -6.05 -0.40 6.47
CA ALA A 162 -5.57 -1.24 7.56
C ALA A 162 -4.93 -2.52 6.99
N PRO A 163 -3.78 -2.99 7.52
CA PRO A 163 -3.06 -4.15 6.99
C PRO A 163 -3.93 -5.40 6.80
N GLU A 164 -4.82 -5.66 7.74
CA GLU A 164 -5.72 -6.83 7.72
C GLU A 164 -6.78 -6.71 6.62
N ILE A 165 -7.27 -5.49 6.37
CA ILE A 165 -8.17 -5.21 5.25
C ILE A 165 -7.42 -5.35 3.92
N ALA A 166 -6.14 -4.96 3.87
CA ALA A 166 -5.31 -5.12 2.69
C ALA A 166 -5.06 -6.59 2.35
N VAL A 167 -4.76 -7.42 3.36
CA VAL A 167 -4.63 -8.88 3.19
C VAL A 167 -5.95 -9.51 2.76
N GLU A 168 -7.08 -9.12 3.37
CA GLU A 168 -8.39 -9.65 2.98
C GLU A 168 -8.78 -9.23 1.55
N ALA A 169 -8.44 -8.00 1.14
CA ALA A 169 -8.67 -7.54 -0.23
C ALA A 169 -7.90 -8.41 -1.22
N ALA A 170 -6.63 -8.70 -0.92
CA ALA A 170 -5.81 -9.60 -1.73
C ALA A 170 -6.38 -11.02 -1.76
N ARG A 171 -6.90 -11.52 -0.63
CA ARG A 171 -7.51 -12.85 -0.52
C ARG A 171 -8.78 -12.97 -1.37
N ILE A 172 -9.63 -11.95 -1.37
CA ILE A 172 -10.85 -11.91 -2.20
C ILE A 172 -10.48 -11.84 -3.69
N ALA A 173 -9.52 -10.99 -4.05
CA ALA A 173 -9.08 -10.80 -5.43
C ALA A 173 -8.21 -11.93 -5.97
N GLY A 174 -7.75 -12.86 -5.12
CA GLY A 174 -6.89 -13.95 -5.54
C GLY A 174 -5.48 -13.53 -5.94
N VAL A 175 -5.00 -12.37 -5.46
CA VAL A 175 -3.63 -11.84 -5.71
C VAL A 175 -2.69 -12.08 -4.52
N SER A 176 -1.42 -11.68 -4.64
CA SER A 176 -0.43 -11.85 -3.56
C SER A 176 -0.90 -11.22 -2.25
N LEU A 177 -0.88 -11.99 -1.16
CA LEU A 177 -1.33 -11.51 0.16
C LEU A 177 -0.45 -10.38 0.71
N ALA A 178 0.77 -10.23 0.19
CA ALA A 178 1.69 -9.17 0.57
C ALA A 178 1.51 -7.88 -0.25
N SER A 179 0.89 -7.92 -1.44
CA SER A 179 0.78 -6.75 -2.32
C SER A 179 0.09 -5.56 -1.66
N GLY A 180 -1.00 -5.82 -0.94
CA GLY A 180 -1.71 -4.79 -0.16
C GLY A 180 -0.81 -4.11 0.89
N LEU A 181 0.12 -4.86 1.48
CA LEU A 181 1.07 -4.35 2.47
C LEU A 181 2.19 -3.54 1.82
N VAL A 182 2.57 -3.86 0.59
CA VAL A 182 3.52 -3.06 -0.21
C VAL A 182 2.90 -1.72 -0.62
N VAL A 183 1.70 -1.73 -1.19
CA VAL A 183 1.05 -0.49 -1.70
C VAL A 183 0.60 0.46 -0.59
N THR A 184 0.50 -0.03 0.64
CA THR A 184 0.28 0.80 1.84
C THR A 184 1.58 1.35 2.43
N GLY A 185 2.74 0.91 1.93
CA GLY A 185 4.06 1.28 2.43
C GLY A 185 4.45 0.60 3.74
N LEU A 186 3.69 -0.42 4.16
CA LEU A 186 4.05 -1.22 5.33
C LEU A 186 5.26 -2.10 5.02
N LEU A 187 5.25 -2.78 3.86
CA LEU A 187 6.35 -3.58 3.34
C LEU A 187 7.06 -2.85 2.19
N THR A 188 8.34 -3.15 2.00
CA THR A 188 9.05 -2.77 0.78
C THR A 188 8.63 -3.70 -0.38
N PRO A 189 8.85 -3.30 -1.65
CA PRO A 189 8.55 -4.18 -2.78
C PRO A 189 9.24 -5.53 -2.68
N ASP A 190 10.53 -5.54 -2.31
CA ASP A 190 11.33 -6.75 -2.14
C ASP A 190 10.76 -7.67 -1.04
N GLU A 191 10.43 -7.11 0.12
CA GLU A 191 9.80 -7.87 1.22
C GLU A 191 8.45 -8.49 0.82
N GLY A 192 7.74 -7.88 -0.13
CA GLY A 192 6.46 -8.36 -0.64
C GLY A 192 6.54 -9.26 -1.88
N GLY A 193 7.75 -9.58 -2.36
CA GLY A 193 7.96 -10.42 -3.55
C GLY A 193 7.71 -9.71 -4.89
N TRP A 194 7.77 -8.38 -4.91
CA TRP A 194 7.64 -7.60 -6.14
C TRP A 194 8.98 -7.54 -6.88
N PRO A 195 9.02 -7.86 -8.20
CA PRO A 195 10.25 -7.76 -8.98
C PRO A 195 10.68 -6.30 -9.16
N LEU A 196 11.98 -6.05 -9.07
CA LEU A 196 12.59 -4.70 -9.13
C LEU A 196 12.16 -3.92 -10.38
N ASP A 197 12.15 -4.59 -11.53
CA ASP A 197 11.79 -4.03 -12.84
C ASP A 197 10.32 -4.23 -13.22
N GLY A 198 9.52 -4.87 -12.35
CA GLY A 198 8.18 -5.34 -12.68
C GLY A 198 7.27 -4.26 -13.24
N ARG A 199 7.28 -3.08 -12.61
CA ARG A 199 6.45 -1.94 -13.04
C ARG A 199 6.84 -1.45 -14.43
N ALA A 200 8.13 -1.35 -14.72
CA ALA A 200 8.62 -0.91 -16.01
C ALA A 200 8.29 -1.95 -17.09
N ARG A 201 8.59 -3.23 -16.85
CA ARG A 201 8.28 -4.31 -17.78
C ARG A 201 6.78 -4.41 -18.09
N ALA A 202 5.92 -4.37 -17.05
CA ALA A 202 4.48 -4.43 -17.23
C ALA A 202 3.96 -3.24 -18.05
N LEU A 203 4.46 -2.03 -17.79
CA LEU A 203 4.08 -0.84 -18.56
C LEU A 203 4.57 -0.90 -20.02
N CYS A 204 5.82 -1.29 -20.25
CA CYS A 204 6.41 -1.42 -21.59
C CYS A 204 5.78 -2.54 -22.42
N ALA A 205 5.22 -3.57 -21.78
CA ALA A 205 4.50 -4.64 -22.46
C ALA A 205 3.07 -4.25 -22.89
N MET A 206 2.52 -3.14 -22.38
CA MET A 206 1.16 -2.72 -22.74
C MET A 206 1.06 -2.34 -24.22
N PRO A 207 0.00 -2.77 -24.94
CA PRO A 207 -0.34 -2.24 -26.25
C PRO A 207 -0.64 -0.74 -26.21
N ASP A 208 -0.42 -0.05 -27.32
CA ASP A 208 -0.62 1.42 -27.40
C ASP A 208 -2.06 1.83 -27.08
N LEU A 209 -3.04 1.05 -27.55
CA LEU A 209 -4.46 1.31 -27.26
C LEU A 209 -4.75 1.25 -25.75
N ASP A 210 -4.21 0.24 -25.06
CA ASP A 210 -4.38 0.09 -23.61
C ASP A 210 -3.64 1.18 -22.85
N LEU A 211 -2.48 1.61 -23.35
CA LEU A 211 -1.72 2.73 -22.79
C LEU A 211 -2.49 4.06 -22.92
N VAL A 212 -3.15 4.30 -24.06
CA VAL A 212 -4.05 5.45 -24.27
C VAL A 212 -5.21 5.43 -23.28
N PHE A 213 -5.88 4.28 -23.12
CA PHE A 213 -7.01 4.17 -22.17
C PHE A 213 -6.54 4.35 -20.72
N LEU A 214 -5.41 3.77 -20.35
CA LEU A 214 -4.81 3.96 -19.04
C LEU A 214 -4.49 5.45 -18.79
N ALA A 215 -3.90 6.13 -19.77
CA ALA A 215 -3.58 7.55 -19.67
C ALA A 215 -4.85 8.40 -19.47
N ARG A 216 -5.89 8.16 -20.27
CA ARG A 216 -7.20 8.83 -20.14
C ARG A 216 -7.78 8.63 -18.74
N ASP A 217 -7.88 7.38 -18.30
CA ASP A 217 -8.52 7.06 -17.02
C ASP A 217 -7.76 7.68 -15.83
N ARG A 218 -6.41 7.73 -15.91
CA ARG A 218 -5.57 8.40 -14.90
C ARG A 218 -5.74 9.91 -14.91
N LEU A 219 -5.85 10.54 -16.09
CA LEU A 219 -6.11 11.97 -16.21
C LEU A 219 -7.51 12.35 -15.73
N ASP A 220 -8.52 11.52 -15.97
CA ASP A 220 -9.87 11.73 -15.46
C ASP A 220 -9.91 11.72 -13.93
N VAL A 221 -9.18 10.78 -13.30
CA VAL A 221 -9.02 10.75 -11.84
C VAL A 221 -8.28 12.00 -11.34
N LEU A 222 -7.20 12.41 -12.01
CA LEU A 222 -6.44 13.61 -11.65
C LEU A 222 -7.32 14.87 -11.75
N GLY A 223 -8.08 15.04 -12.82
CA GLY A 223 -8.98 16.18 -13.01
C GLY A 223 -10.04 16.28 -11.91
N LYS A 224 -10.63 15.15 -11.50
CA LYS A 224 -11.56 15.10 -10.34
C LYS A 224 -10.88 15.50 -9.03
N GLN A 225 -9.60 15.13 -8.84
CA GLN A 225 -8.84 15.51 -7.64
C GLN A 225 -8.53 17.00 -7.61
N ILE A 226 -8.06 17.57 -8.73
CA ILE A 226 -7.76 19.00 -8.85
C ILE A 226 -9.02 19.83 -8.57
N ARG A 227 -10.13 19.49 -9.23
CA ARG A 227 -11.41 20.18 -9.04
C ARG A 227 -11.87 20.17 -7.58
N ARG A 228 -11.66 19.05 -6.87
CA ARG A 228 -12.01 18.95 -5.46
C ARG A 228 -11.12 19.83 -4.59
N ALA A 229 -9.81 19.84 -4.85
CA ALA A 229 -8.87 20.70 -4.13
C ALA A 229 -9.22 22.19 -4.31
N GLU A 230 -9.51 22.62 -5.55
CA GLU A 230 -9.92 24.00 -5.83
C GLU A 230 -11.23 24.40 -5.11
N LEU A 231 -12.19 23.50 -5.01
CA LEU A 231 -13.45 23.73 -4.29
C LEU A 231 -13.25 23.82 -2.78
N ASP A 232 -12.37 23.00 -2.22
CA ASP A 232 -12.07 23.01 -0.78
C ASP A 232 -11.28 24.29 -0.43
N ASP A 233 -10.31 24.69 -1.25
CA ASP A 233 -9.57 25.97 -1.11
C ASP A 233 -10.51 27.19 -1.18
N GLY A 234 -11.51 27.16 -2.07
CA GLY A 234 -12.51 28.22 -2.19
C GLY A 234 -13.42 28.35 -0.96
N LYS A 235 -13.79 27.21 -0.33
CA LYS A 235 -14.57 27.20 0.91
C LYS A 235 -13.77 27.70 2.09
N ASP A 236 -12.51 27.31 2.18
CA ASP A 236 -11.63 27.76 3.26
C ASP A 236 -11.46 29.28 3.18
N ARG A 237 -11.20 29.83 1.98
CA ARG A 237 -11.15 31.30 1.77
C ARG A 237 -12.45 32.00 2.18
N ALA A 238 -13.61 31.50 1.75
CA ALA A 238 -14.90 32.07 2.13
C ALA A 238 -15.15 31.99 3.65
N MET A 239 -14.65 30.96 4.33
CA MET A 239 -14.75 30.84 5.79
C MET A 239 -13.87 31.87 6.50
N TRP A 240 -12.65 32.11 6.00
CA TRP A 240 -11.76 33.15 6.52
C TRP A 240 -12.32 34.56 6.28
N GLU A 241 -12.94 34.81 5.14
CA GLU A 241 -13.58 36.11 4.81
C GLU A 241 -14.80 36.42 5.69
N ASN A 242 -15.53 35.39 6.18
CA ASN A 242 -16.68 35.58 7.08
C ASN A 242 -16.31 35.67 8.57
N LEU A 243 -15.04 35.43 8.92
CA LEU A 243 -14.50 35.57 10.28
C LEU A 243 -13.74 36.89 10.49
N GLY A 244 -13.65 37.73 9.45
CA GLY A 244 -13.04 39.06 9.45
C GLY A 244 -14.06 40.19 9.52
#